data_AF-A0A7Z1N0W3-F1
#
_entry.id   AF-A0A7Z1N0W3-F1
#
_cell.length_a   1.000
_cell.length_b   1.000
_cell.length_c   1.000
_cell.angle_alpha   90.00
_cell.angle_beta   90.00
_cell.angle_gamma   90.00
#
_symmetry.space_group_name_H-M   'P 1'
#
loop_
_entity.id
_entity.type
_entity.pdbx_description
1 polymer ?
#
loop_
_entity_poly.entity_id
_entity_poly.type
_entity_poly.pdbx_seq_one_letter_code
_entity_poly.pdbx_strand_id
1 'polypeptide(L)'
;MKLVSELDNLNLESLLIIFFNATDQEDGHFEVRSGYRKSVHAPKDLEYNDVEYNNYLLNEYSELNFEIKGNGGHVAYLKNDLNYNFSQLFKKLFSLIQQKRFDYESEIFDRKVINCAYALRGSIDMNRGLMALDIYDRILSEDYIQLLTTLLLNTEASSQLNLNFRNLQKQFVENKNKRNTQVRVNIRWFYDNCLNELEKVNKYKADILKNRSQIILQKNYFKSNNSFLERIIFYRERIVNTSFSFDNLSESELKNKIKELREQLNFDNEYVEEKGSRRNKQIVLTADAILPDECVACKDYYSKSDRTFKKRNSDKHYFELHHVISFGAKQSGDILENLVKLCPACHRALTPNRAEESYQKEIIKNILLNSNEANDYVGNFIKEPDNLDMKIDYVYSNLK
;
A
#
# COMPACT_ATOMS: atom_id res chain seq x y z
N MET A 1 3.77 27.62 0.32
CA MET A 1 3.22 26.57 1.20
C MET A 1 1.93 26.10 0.58
N LYS A 2 1.79 24.80 0.30
CA LYS A 2 0.58 24.24 -0.33
C LYS A 2 -0.54 24.08 0.72
N LEU A 3 -1.80 24.12 0.29
CA LEU A 3 -2.97 23.90 1.15
C LEU A 3 -3.48 22.46 1.02
N VAL A 4 -4.12 21.92 2.07
CA VAL A 4 -4.81 20.62 2.00
C VAL A 4 -5.99 20.69 1.02
N SER A 5 -6.67 21.83 0.92
CA SER A 5 -7.73 22.03 -0.08
C SER A 5 -7.25 22.01 -1.54
N GLU A 6 -5.94 22.15 -1.77
CA GLU A 6 -5.34 22.20 -3.12
C GLU A 6 -4.75 20.86 -3.57
N LEU A 7 -4.90 19.78 -2.78
CA LEU A 7 -4.32 18.46 -3.10
C LEU A 7 -4.72 17.96 -4.49
N ASP A 8 -5.94 18.26 -4.95
CA ASP A 8 -6.48 17.82 -6.24
C ASP A 8 -5.67 18.35 -7.44
N ASN A 9 -4.98 19.49 -7.26
CA ASN A 9 -4.16 20.14 -8.27
C ASN A 9 -2.71 19.61 -8.32
N LEU A 10 -2.30 18.78 -7.36
CA LEU A 10 -0.93 18.29 -7.29
C LEU A 10 -0.67 17.18 -8.32
N ASN A 11 0.60 16.99 -8.69
CA ASN A 11 1.02 15.85 -9.51
C ASN A 11 1.06 14.53 -8.68
N LEU A 12 1.28 13.39 -9.34
CA LEU A 12 1.27 12.09 -8.66
C LEU A 12 2.40 11.96 -7.63
N GLU A 13 3.59 12.44 -7.95
CA GLU A 13 4.79 12.43 -7.10
C GLU A 13 4.56 13.19 -5.80
N SER A 14 3.96 14.38 -5.88
CA SER A 14 3.58 15.20 -4.74
C SER A 14 2.68 14.41 -3.79
N LEU A 15 1.61 13.81 -4.34
CA LEU A 15 0.62 13.06 -3.56
C LEU A 15 1.26 11.84 -2.89
N LEU A 16 2.07 11.07 -3.62
CA LEU A 16 2.79 9.92 -3.09
C LEU A 16 3.82 10.33 -2.03
N ILE A 17 4.55 11.43 -2.25
CA ILE A 17 5.51 11.95 -1.28
C ILE A 17 4.82 12.33 0.02
N ILE A 18 3.69 13.05 -0.05
CA ILE A 18 2.91 13.38 1.15
C ILE A 18 2.39 12.10 1.80
N PHE A 19 1.79 11.18 1.05
CA PHE A 19 1.22 9.92 1.57
C PHE A 19 2.27 9.10 2.34
N PHE A 20 3.46 8.90 1.76
CA PHE A 20 4.49 8.08 2.38
C PHE A 20 5.35 8.83 3.40
N ASN A 21 5.38 10.18 3.39
CA ASN A 21 6.36 10.94 4.17
C ASN A 21 5.78 12.05 5.04
N ALA A 22 4.46 12.17 5.15
CA ALA A 22 3.83 12.93 6.22
C ALA A 22 4.08 12.25 7.57
N THR A 23 4.66 12.97 8.51
CA THR A 23 5.16 12.40 9.78
C THR A 23 4.64 13.10 11.02
N ASP A 24 4.20 14.35 10.91
CA ASP A 24 3.70 15.09 12.06
C ASP A 24 2.52 16.00 11.70
N GLN A 25 1.77 16.38 12.72
CA GLN A 25 0.69 17.35 12.63
C GLN A 25 0.76 18.31 13.82
N GLU A 26 1.25 19.53 13.57
CA GLU A 26 1.41 20.57 14.59
C GLU A 26 1.00 21.93 14.03
N ASP A 27 0.46 22.80 14.89
CA ASP A 27 0.13 24.19 14.56
C ASP A 27 -0.70 24.41 13.29
N GLY A 28 -1.64 23.49 13.01
CA GLY A 28 -2.49 23.57 11.81
C GLY A 28 -1.76 23.22 10.51
N HIS A 29 -0.67 22.46 10.58
CA HIS A 29 0.09 21.99 9.42
C HIS A 29 0.36 20.49 9.52
N PHE A 30 0.48 19.84 8.36
CA PHE A 30 1.11 18.52 8.24
C PHE A 30 2.56 18.69 7.81
N GLU A 31 3.45 17.98 8.48
CA GLU A 31 4.88 18.00 8.20
C GLU A 31 5.28 16.81 7.32
N VAL A 32 5.94 17.09 6.19
CA VAL A 32 6.48 16.09 5.27
C VAL A 32 8.00 16.09 5.39
N ARG A 33 8.60 14.94 5.73
CA ARG A 33 10.04 14.82 5.98
C ARG A 33 10.78 14.06 4.90
N SER A 34 11.96 14.55 4.55
CA SER A 34 13.00 13.77 3.86
C SER A 34 14.25 13.70 4.73
N GLY A 35 14.93 12.57 4.72
CA GLY A 35 16.05 12.33 5.62
C GLY A 35 17.02 11.29 5.13
N TYR A 36 18.31 11.63 5.14
CA TYR A 36 19.41 10.71 4.91
C TYR A 36 20.60 11.08 5.79
N ARG A 37 21.45 10.08 6.05
CA ARG A 37 22.60 10.22 6.95
C ARG A 37 23.90 9.91 6.20
N LYS A 38 25.02 10.38 6.76
CA LYS A 38 26.35 9.94 6.35
C LYS A 38 26.41 8.41 6.32
N SER A 39 26.97 7.87 5.26
CA SER A 39 27.00 6.43 5.00
C SER A 39 28.41 6.00 4.67
N VAL A 40 28.90 4.95 5.33
CA VAL A 40 30.17 4.27 4.99
C VAL A 40 30.14 3.63 3.60
N HIS A 41 28.97 3.57 2.98
CA HIS A 41 28.79 3.06 1.62
C HIS A 41 28.77 4.17 0.57
N ALA A 42 28.79 5.45 0.97
CA ALA A 42 28.87 6.57 0.03
C ALA A 42 30.25 6.63 -0.64
N PRO A 43 30.33 7.09 -1.90
CA PRO A 43 31.61 7.27 -2.59
C PRO A 43 32.43 8.44 -2.03
N LYS A 44 31.77 9.39 -1.35
CA LYS A 44 32.38 10.54 -0.68
C LYS A 44 31.59 10.90 0.58
N ASP A 45 32.19 11.73 1.43
CA ASP A 45 31.50 12.31 2.57
C ASP A 45 30.35 13.23 2.13
N LEU A 46 29.30 13.30 2.95
CA LEU A 46 28.18 14.19 2.70
C LEU A 46 28.58 15.62 3.05
N GLU A 47 28.65 16.47 2.04
CA GLU A 47 28.96 17.90 2.13
C GLU A 47 27.72 18.78 2.01
N TYR A 48 27.82 20.05 2.40
CA TYR A 48 26.70 21.00 2.34
C TYR A 48 26.15 21.18 0.92
N ASN A 49 27.03 21.27 -0.09
CA ASN A 49 26.63 21.40 -1.49
C ASN A 49 25.80 20.19 -1.97
N ASP A 50 26.08 18.98 -1.45
CA ASP A 50 25.27 17.80 -1.77
C ASP A 50 23.86 17.89 -1.14
N VAL A 51 23.77 18.48 0.06
CA VAL A 51 22.49 18.72 0.75
C VAL A 51 21.67 19.78 0.00
N GLU A 52 22.29 20.88 -0.42
CA GLU A 52 21.61 21.91 -1.23
C GLU A 52 21.13 21.36 -2.57
N TYR A 53 21.99 20.61 -3.27
CA TYR A 53 21.63 20.02 -4.55
C TYR A 53 20.50 18.99 -4.42
N ASN A 54 20.52 18.14 -3.39
CA ASN A 54 19.40 17.24 -3.12
C ASN A 54 18.13 18.01 -2.72
N ASN A 55 18.24 19.13 -2.00
CA ASN A 55 17.07 19.95 -1.68
C ASN A 55 16.45 20.52 -2.96
N TYR A 56 17.27 21.01 -3.89
CA TYR A 56 16.83 21.45 -5.22
C TYR A 56 16.10 20.32 -5.95
N LEU A 57 16.73 19.14 -6.09
CA LEU A 57 16.11 17.98 -6.73
C LEU A 57 14.78 17.58 -6.07
N LEU A 58 14.73 17.60 -4.74
CA LEU A 58 13.52 17.28 -3.99
C LEU A 58 12.39 18.28 -4.26
N ASN A 59 12.68 19.59 -4.29
CA ASN A 59 11.69 20.61 -4.62
C ASN A 59 11.20 20.48 -6.07
N GLU A 60 12.11 20.28 -7.03
CA GLU A 60 11.76 20.11 -8.45
C GLU A 60 10.92 18.86 -8.69
N TYR A 61 11.28 17.74 -8.07
CA TYR A 61 10.57 16.47 -8.24
C TYR A 61 9.21 16.45 -7.55
N SER A 62 9.10 17.09 -6.38
CA SER A 62 7.88 17.03 -5.56
C SER A 62 6.95 18.23 -5.71
N GLU A 63 7.40 19.34 -6.30
CA GLU A 63 6.69 20.63 -6.30
C GLU A 63 6.25 21.11 -4.90
N LEU A 64 6.90 20.59 -3.84
CA LEU A 64 6.72 20.99 -2.46
C LEU A 64 7.89 21.85 -2.02
N ASN A 65 7.61 22.88 -1.23
CA ASN A 65 8.60 23.81 -0.72
C ASN A 65 9.39 23.18 0.45
N PHE A 66 10.37 22.33 0.15
CA PHE A 66 11.25 21.73 1.15
C PHE A 66 12.36 22.69 1.57
N GLU A 67 12.51 22.85 2.88
CA GLU A 67 13.60 23.57 3.54
C GLU A 67 14.62 22.60 4.11
N ILE A 68 15.90 22.99 4.09
CA ILE A 68 16.98 22.23 4.71
C ILE A 68 16.90 22.37 6.23
N LYS A 69 16.83 21.25 6.94
CA LYS A 69 16.91 21.14 8.40
C LYS A 69 18.11 20.28 8.78
N GLY A 70 19.27 20.93 8.90
CA GLY A 70 20.52 20.27 9.29
C GLY A 70 21.18 19.46 8.17
N ASN A 71 22.05 18.51 8.55
CA ASN A 71 22.83 17.74 7.58
C ASN A 71 22.03 16.52 7.06
N GLY A 72 21.45 16.66 5.87
CA GLY A 72 20.66 15.61 5.20
C GLY A 72 19.21 15.49 5.67
N GLY A 73 18.70 16.47 6.43
CA GLY A 73 17.29 16.57 6.80
C GLY A 73 16.60 17.67 6.00
N HIS A 74 15.38 17.40 5.54
CA HIS A 74 14.57 18.37 4.79
C HIS A 74 13.10 18.28 5.23
N VAL A 75 12.43 19.42 5.28
CA VAL A 75 11.03 19.50 5.74
C VAL A 75 10.22 20.39 4.81
N ALA A 76 9.04 19.93 4.41
CA ALA A 76 8.01 20.74 3.81
C ALA A 76 6.77 20.75 4.70
N TYR A 77 6.01 21.84 4.66
CA TYR A 77 4.77 22.00 5.41
C TYR A 77 3.58 22.11 4.46
N LEU A 78 2.52 21.37 4.78
CA LEU A 78 1.22 21.44 4.12
C LEU A 78 0.24 22.10 5.10
N LYS A 79 -0.32 23.25 4.74
CA LYS A 79 -1.25 23.97 5.62
C LYS A 79 -2.59 23.27 5.66
N ASN A 80 -3.04 22.90 6.85
CA ASN A 80 -4.28 22.17 7.09
C ASN A 80 -5.47 23.13 7.27
N ASP A 81 -5.85 23.76 6.17
CA ASP A 81 -6.98 24.69 6.10
C ASP A 81 -8.35 24.00 6.22
N LEU A 82 -8.41 22.69 6.00
CA LEU A 82 -9.62 21.87 6.15
C LEU A 82 -9.75 21.21 7.54
N ASN A 83 -8.79 21.46 8.45
CA ASN A 83 -8.79 20.88 9.79
C ASN A 83 -8.86 19.34 9.82
N TYR A 84 -8.24 18.70 8.83
CA TYR A 84 -8.17 17.24 8.72
C TYR A 84 -7.30 16.63 9.82
N ASN A 85 -7.63 15.41 10.25
CA ASN A 85 -6.68 14.53 10.92
C ASN A 85 -5.92 13.66 9.89
N PHE A 86 -4.97 12.85 10.35
CA PHE A 86 -4.22 11.94 9.48
C PHE A 86 -5.09 10.95 8.69
N SER A 87 -6.13 10.36 9.31
CA SER A 87 -7.03 9.42 8.60
C SER A 87 -7.73 10.11 7.42
N GLN A 88 -8.28 11.31 7.65
CA GLN A 88 -8.92 12.10 6.59
C GLN A 88 -7.94 12.50 5.49
N LEU A 89 -6.74 12.96 5.86
CA LEU A 89 -5.69 13.29 4.90
C LEU A 89 -5.33 12.07 4.04
N PHE A 90 -5.04 10.92 4.65
CA PHE A 90 -4.61 9.73 3.91
C PHE A 90 -5.72 9.15 3.03
N LYS A 91 -6.99 9.18 3.46
CA LYS A 91 -8.14 8.80 2.63
C LYS A 91 -8.24 9.69 1.39
N LYS A 92 -8.12 11.02 1.55
CA LYS A 92 -8.14 11.97 0.43
C LYS A 92 -6.94 11.77 -0.50
N LEU A 93 -5.72 11.64 0.02
CA LEU A 93 -4.52 11.39 -0.78
C LEU A 93 -4.64 10.08 -1.55
N PHE A 94 -5.08 9.01 -0.90
CA PHE A 94 -5.27 7.72 -1.53
C PHE A 94 -6.28 7.81 -2.68
N SER A 95 -7.43 8.44 -2.46
CA SER A 95 -8.44 8.68 -3.51
C SER A 95 -7.84 9.35 -4.74
N LEU A 96 -7.08 10.44 -4.55
CA LEU A 96 -6.43 11.17 -5.63
C LEU A 96 -5.32 10.39 -6.33
N ILE A 97 -4.54 9.62 -5.57
CA ILE A 97 -3.52 8.71 -6.12
C ILE A 97 -4.18 7.67 -7.03
N GLN A 98 -5.29 7.10 -6.59
CA GLN A 98 -6.03 6.10 -7.36
C GLN A 98 -6.66 6.72 -8.61
N GLN A 99 -7.19 7.95 -8.54
CA GLN A 99 -7.68 8.67 -9.72
C GLN A 99 -6.55 8.92 -10.73
N LYS A 100 -5.37 9.39 -10.28
CA LYS A 100 -4.23 9.64 -11.18
C LYS A 100 -3.60 8.38 -11.72
N ARG A 101 -3.79 7.22 -11.08
CA ARG A 101 -3.26 5.93 -11.54
C ARG A 101 -3.59 5.66 -13.01
N PHE A 102 -4.76 6.09 -13.47
CA PHE A 102 -5.25 5.87 -14.84
C PHE A 102 -4.54 6.72 -15.90
N ASP A 103 -3.81 7.76 -15.48
CA ASP A 103 -3.01 8.60 -16.37
C ASP A 103 -1.64 7.97 -16.69
N TYR A 104 -1.30 6.83 -16.07
CA TYR A 104 0.00 6.19 -16.19
C TYR A 104 -0.12 4.72 -16.61
N GLU A 105 0.87 4.24 -17.35
CA GLU A 105 1.08 2.80 -17.50
C GLU A 105 1.40 2.16 -16.15
N SER A 106 0.93 0.92 -15.93
CA SER A 106 1.07 0.23 -14.63
C SER A 106 2.51 0.18 -14.13
N GLU A 107 3.49 -0.11 -15.01
CA GLU A 107 4.90 -0.18 -14.62
C GLU A 107 5.44 1.19 -14.17
N ILE A 108 5.01 2.27 -14.83
CA ILE A 108 5.42 3.65 -14.50
C ILE A 108 4.81 4.06 -13.16
N PHE A 109 3.52 3.78 -12.95
CA PHE A 109 2.84 4.06 -11.70
C PHE A 109 3.50 3.32 -10.52
N ASP A 110 3.70 2.01 -10.67
CA ASP A 110 4.29 1.15 -9.64
C ASP A 110 5.70 1.62 -9.26
N ARG A 111 6.52 1.98 -10.25
CA ARG A 111 7.84 2.55 -10.04
C ARG A 111 7.79 3.86 -9.27
N LYS A 112 6.84 4.77 -9.58
CA LYS A 112 6.67 6.02 -8.83
C LYS A 112 6.25 5.77 -7.38
N VAL A 113 5.31 4.85 -7.15
CA VAL A 113 4.87 4.44 -5.80
C VAL A 113 6.05 3.98 -4.97
N ILE A 114 6.82 3.01 -5.49
CA ILE A 114 7.96 2.45 -4.75
C ILE A 114 9.08 3.48 -4.59
N ASN A 115 9.38 4.29 -5.61
CA ASN A 115 10.39 5.34 -5.47
C ASN A 115 10.00 6.35 -4.37
N CYS A 116 8.78 6.90 -4.39
CA CYS A 116 8.33 7.89 -3.41
C CYS A 116 8.26 7.33 -1.99
N ALA A 117 7.97 6.03 -1.84
CA ALA A 117 8.01 5.34 -0.55
C ALA A 117 9.41 5.30 0.07
N TYR A 118 10.46 5.05 -0.73
CA TYR A 118 11.82 4.79 -0.21
C TYR A 118 12.84 5.91 -0.44
N ALA A 119 12.61 6.81 -1.39
CA ALA A 119 13.59 7.83 -1.77
C ALA A 119 13.87 8.85 -0.67
N LEU A 120 12.85 9.27 0.06
CA LEU A 120 12.95 10.32 1.07
C LEU A 120 13.43 9.78 2.42
N ARG A 121 12.58 9.03 3.14
CA ARG A 121 12.91 8.50 4.48
C ARG A 121 13.42 7.06 4.47
N GLY A 122 13.39 6.38 3.32
CA GLY A 122 13.83 4.99 3.23
C GLY A 122 15.33 4.84 3.53
N SER A 123 15.65 3.90 4.41
CA SER A 123 17.02 3.56 4.78
C SER A 123 17.58 2.42 3.92
N ILE A 124 18.87 2.51 3.57
CA ILE A 124 19.59 1.47 2.82
C ILE A 124 20.25 0.50 3.83
N ASP A 125 19.84 -0.77 3.82
CA ASP A 125 20.46 -1.87 4.57
C ASP A 125 21.23 -2.77 3.59
N MET A 126 22.49 -2.43 3.33
CA MET A 126 23.35 -3.19 2.41
C MET A 126 23.61 -4.62 2.88
N ASN A 127 23.72 -4.82 4.21
CA ASN A 127 24.01 -6.12 4.82
C ASN A 127 22.88 -7.11 4.50
N ARG A 128 21.64 -6.72 4.80
CA ARG A 128 20.46 -7.55 4.49
C ARG A 128 20.02 -7.46 3.04
N GLY A 129 20.52 -6.49 2.30
CA GLY A 129 20.14 -6.24 0.91
C GLY A 129 18.71 -5.70 0.79
N LEU A 130 18.34 -4.73 1.64
CA LEU A 130 16.99 -4.19 1.73
C LEU A 130 16.97 -2.68 1.77
N MET A 131 15.96 -2.07 1.17
CA MET A 131 15.50 -0.73 1.51
C MET A 131 14.41 -0.86 2.56
N ALA A 132 14.38 0.00 3.58
CA ALA A 132 13.40 -0.06 4.66
C ALA A 132 12.74 1.29 4.92
N LEU A 133 11.41 1.31 4.97
CA LEU A 133 10.56 2.43 5.31
C LEU A 133 9.92 2.18 6.68
N ASP A 134 10.09 3.10 7.61
CA ASP A 134 9.45 3.04 8.93
C ASP A 134 7.99 3.52 8.85
N ILE A 135 7.08 2.72 9.41
CA ILE A 135 5.69 3.10 9.71
C ILE A 135 5.67 3.68 11.11
N TYR A 136 5.43 4.99 11.25
CA TYR A 136 5.46 5.62 12.56
C TYR A 136 4.19 5.31 13.36
N ASP A 137 4.36 4.94 14.64
CA ASP A 137 3.24 4.59 15.52
C ASP A 137 2.22 5.74 15.66
N ARG A 138 2.66 7.00 15.58
CA ARG A 138 1.79 8.19 15.65
C ARG A 138 0.82 8.36 14.48
N ILE A 139 1.14 7.81 13.30
CA ILE A 139 0.25 7.84 12.12
C ILE A 139 -0.49 6.50 11.95
N LEU A 140 -0.19 5.52 12.81
CA LEU A 140 -0.70 4.17 12.70
C LEU A 140 -2.20 4.17 13.01
N SER A 141 -2.99 3.71 12.04
CA SER A 141 -4.40 3.43 12.18
C SER A 141 -4.77 2.25 11.28
N GLU A 142 -5.92 1.62 11.53
CA GLU A 142 -6.45 0.57 10.66
C GLU A 142 -6.60 1.06 9.23
N ASP A 143 -7.23 2.23 9.07
CA ASP A 143 -7.39 2.92 7.78
C ASP A 143 -6.03 3.09 7.09
N TYR A 144 -5.03 3.67 7.77
CA TYR A 144 -3.73 3.93 7.15
C TYR A 144 -3.03 2.63 6.72
N ILE A 145 -3.08 1.58 7.54
CA ILE A 145 -2.48 0.29 7.18
C ILE A 145 -3.20 -0.36 6.01
N GLN A 146 -4.53 -0.24 5.95
CA GLN A 146 -5.30 -0.71 4.79
C GLN A 146 -4.87 0.03 3.53
N LEU A 147 -4.90 1.36 3.53
CA LEU A 147 -4.53 2.17 2.36
C LEU A 147 -3.07 1.92 1.92
N LEU A 148 -2.14 1.82 2.86
CA LEU A 148 -0.73 1.50 2.61
C LEU A 148 -0.59 0.10 1.98
N THR A 149 -1.27 -0.89 2.55
CA THR A 149 -1.28 -2.27 2.08
C THR A 149 -1.79 -2.34 0.64
N THR A 150 -2.93 -1.71 0.39
CA THR A 150 -3.56 -1.63 -0.91
C THR A 150 -2.62 -1.04 -1.94
N LEU A 151 -2.02 0.12 -1.63
CA LEU A 151 -1.14 0.80 -2.57
C LEU A 151 0.09 -0.04 -2.93
N LEU A 152 0.64 -0.78 -1.95
CA LEU A 152 1.86 -1.57 -2.13
C LEU A 152 1.62 -2.96 -2.74
N LEU A 153 0.56 -3.66 -2.36
CA LEU A 153 0.24 -5.00 -2.87
C LEU A 153 -0.12 -4.97 -4.36
N ASN A 154 -0.68 -3.86 -4.82
CA ASN A 154 -1.05 -3.66 -6.21
C ASN A 154 0.13 -3.22 -7.11
N THR A 155 1.37 -3.28 -6.62
CA THR A 155 2.59 -3.00 -7.40
C THR A 155 3.33 -4.26 -7.84
N GLU A 156 4.14 -4.18 -8.90
CA GLU A 156 5.05 -5.25 -9.31
C GLU A 156 6.07 -5.64 -8.22
N ALA A 157 6.34 -4.73 -7.28
CA ALA A 157 7.26 -4.96 -6.18
C ALA A 157 6.68 -5.83 -5.08
N SER A 158 5.38 -6.14 -5.08
CA SER A 158 4.70 -6.87 -3.99
C SER A 158 5.40 -8.17 -3.59
N SER A 159 5.86 -8.95 -4.57
CA SER A 159 6.65 -10.18 -4.34
C SER A 159 8.06 -9.95 -3.75
N GLN A 160 8.53 -8.70 -3.82
CA GLN A 160 9.83 -8.22 -3.34
C GLN A 160 9.71 -7.42 -2.05
N LEU A 161 8.48 -7.25 -1.55
CA LEU A 161 8.20 -6.62 -0.26
C LEU A 161 8.31 -7.63 0.89
N ASN A 162 8.55 -7.10 2.08
CA ASN A 162 8.54 -7.83 3.33
C ASN A 162 8.15 -6.88 4.47
N LEU A 163 7.31 -7.36 5.38
CA LEU A 163 6.95 -6.63 6.58
C LEU A 163 7.83 -7.14 7.72
N ASN A 164 8.52 -6.21 8.38
CA ASN A 164 9.38 -6.50 9.50
C ASN A 164 8.84 -5.85 10.78
N PHE A 165 8.12 -6.64 11.56
CA PHE A 165 7.61 -6.33 12.88
C PHE A 165 8.75 -6.05 13.86
N ARG A 166 9.15 -4.80 14.02
CA ARG A 166 10.23 -4.43 14.95
C ARG A 166 9.79 -4.52 16.41
N ASN A 167 8.51 -4.25 16.66
CA ASN A 167 7.84 -4.44 17.95
C ASN A 167 7.86 -5.91 18.46
N LEU A 168 8.01 -6.89 17.56
CA LEU A 168 8.09 -8.32 17.92
C LEU A 168 9.53 -8.84 18.02
N GLN A 169 10.55 -7.99 17.86
CA GLN A 169 11.95 -8.40 17.95
C GLN A 169 12.43 -8.41 19.40
N LYS A 170 13.30 -9.37 19.75
CA LYS A 170 13.90 -9.54 21.08
C LYS A 170 14.44 -8.24 21.68
N GLN A 171 15.00 -7.35 20.85
CA GLN A 171 15.52 -6.04 21.27
C GLN A 171 14.43 -5.05 21.74
N PHE A 172 13.21 -5.16 21.21
CA PHE A 172 12.05 -4.39 21.66
C PHE A 172 11.52 -4.95 22.98
N VAL A 173 11.40 -6.27 23.10
CA VAL A 173 10.97 -6.97 24.33
C VAL A 173 11.87 -6.68 25.53
N GLU A 174 13.18 -6.62 25.27
CA GLU A 174 14.19 -6.34 26.29
C GLU A 174 14.40 -4.83 26.55
N ASN A 175 13.55 -3.96 26.00
CA ASN A 175 13.64 -2.49 26.10
C ASN A 175 14.98 -1.88 25.65
N LYS A 176 15.77 -2.61 24.84
CA LYS A 176 17.09 -2.17 24.37
C LYS A 176 17.00 -1.23 23.18
N ASN A 177 16.00 -1.39 22.31
CA ASN A 177 15.79 -0.52 21.15
C ASN A 177 14.32 -0.55 20.69
N LYS A 178 13.60 0.56 20.88
CA LYS A 178 12.23 0.73 20.38
C LYS A 178 12.27 1.23 18.93
N ARG A 179 12.01 0.35 17.97
CA ARG A 179 11.96 0.68 16.54
C ARG A 179 10.56 0.42 15.99
N ASN A 180 10.15 1.31 15.10
CA ASN A 180 8.92 1.23 14.34
C ASN A 180 8.88 0.01 13.41
N THR A 181 7.70 -0.53 13.14
CA THR A 181 7.50 -1.55 12.11
C THR A 181 7.98 -1.04 10.74
N GLN A 182 8.61 -1.91 9.96
CA GLN A 182 9.21 -1.51 8.69
C GLN A 182 8.62 -2.27 7.51
N VAL A 183 8.22 -1.53 6.48
CA VAL A 183 8.00 -2.10 5.14
C VAL A 183 9.32 -2.11 4.40
N ARG A 184 9.75 -3.26 3.91
CA ARG A 184 11.06 -3.43 3.26
C ARG A 184 10.90 -3.92 1.84
N VAL A 185 11.76 -3.45 0.94
CA VAL A 185 11.86 -3.95 -0.43
C VAL A 185 13.27 -4.47 -0.71
N ASN A 186 13.37 -5.52 -1.51
CA ASN A 186 14.64 -6.07 -1.98
C ASN A 186 15.48 -4.99 -2.70
N ILE A 187 16.73 -4.78 -2.27
CA ILE A 187 17.59 -3.72 -2.82
C ILE A 187 17.99 -3.97 -4.28
N ARG A 188 18.12 -5.24 -4.69
CA ARG A 188 18.45 -5.60 -6.07
C ARG A 188 17.30 -5.24 -7.00
N TRP A 189 16.07 -5.58 -6.61
CA TRP A 189 14.87 -5.14 -7.33
C TRP A 189 14.75 -3.62 -7.37
N PHE A 190 14.93 -2.94 -6.23
CA PHE A 190 14.86 -1.48 -6.19
C PHE A 190 15.91 -0.84 -7.10
N TYR A 191 17.13 -1.37 -7.13
CA TYR A 191 18.20 -0.90 -8.01
C TYR A 191 17.82 -1.02 -9.49
N ASP A 192 17.35 -2.19 -9.92
CA ASP A 192 17.02 -2.45 -11.33
C ASP A 192 15.82 -1.62 -11.81
N ASN A 193 14.88 -1.30 -10.93
CA ASN A 193 13.62 -0.68 -11.32
C ASN A 193 13.52 0.81 -10.95
N CYS A 194 14.14 1.26 -9.86
CA CYS A 194 13.92 2.60 -9.29
C CYS A 194 15.17 3.49 -9.29
N LEU A 195 16.37 3.02 -9.63
CA LEU A 195 17.60 3.82 -9.49
C LEU A 195 17.55 5.14 -10.27
N ASN A 196 17.04 5.11 -11.50
CA ASN A 196 16.95 6.31 -12.35
C ASN A 196 15.97 7.34 -11.76
N GLU A 197 14.86 6.88 -11.17
CA GLU A 197 13.90 7.77 -10.50
C GLU A 197 14.44 8.27 -9.16
N LEU A 198 15.19 7.44 -8.43
CA LEU A 198 15.83 7.85 -7.17
C LEU A 198 16.83 8.99 -7.42
N GLU A 199 17.59 8.94 -8.51
CA GLU A 199 18.57 9.98 -8.84
C GLU A 199 17.93 11.35 -9.09
N LYS A 200 16.68 11.38 -9.57
CA LYS A 200 15.94 12.64 -9.80
C LYS A 200 15.52 13.35 -8.52
N VAL A 201 15.49 12.66 -7.38
CA VAL A 201 14.98 13.19 -6.11
C VAL A 201 15.99 13.13 -4.97
N ASN A 202 16.91 12.16 -4.98
CA ASN A 202 17.92 11.97 -3.96
C ASN A 202 19.20 11.39 -4.58
N LYS A 203 20.02 12.28 -5.14
CA LYS A 203 21.28 11.92 -5.77
C LYS A 203 22.24 11.23 -4.80
N TYR A 204 22.31 11.69 -3.55
CA TYR A 204 23.22 11.09 -2.57
C TYR A 204 22.90 9.60 -2.30
N LYS A 205 21.62 9.23 -2.14
CA LYS A 205 21.24 7.81 -2.02
C LYS A 205 21.49 7.03 -3.32
N ALA A 206 21.22 7.63 -4.47
CA ALA A 206 21.52 7.00 -5.76
C ALA A 206 23.02 6.69 -5.90
N ASP A 207 23.89 7.63 -5.52
CA ASP A 207 25.34 7.47 -5.57
C ASP A 207 25.82 6.36 -4.61
N ILE A 208 25.20 6.20 -3.43
CA ILE A 208 25.47 5.04 -2.53
C ILE A 208 25.15 3.72 -3.24
N LEU A 209 24.00 3.62 -3.91
CA LEU A 209 23.61 2.41 -4.62
C LEU A 209 24.53 2.12 -5.82
N LYS A 210 24.89 3.15 -6.60
CA LYS A 210 25.83 3.03 -7.72
C LYS A 210 27.20 2.56 -7.25
N ASN A 211 27.73 3.15 -6.17
CA ASN A 211 29.01 2.77 -5.58
C ASN A 211 29.05 1.29 -5.12
N ARG A 212 27.90 0.73 -4.72
CA ARG A 212 27.77 -0.67 -4.30
C ARG A 212 27.12 -1.57 -5.34
N SER A 213 27.02 -1.12 -6.59
CA SER A 213 26.38 -1.84 -7.70
C SER A 213 26.86 -3.27 -7.84
N GLN A 214 28.17 -3.54 -7.80
CA GLN A 214 28.73 -4.89 -7.91
C GLN A 214 28.18 -5.86 -6.84
N ILE A 215 28.07 -5.40 -5.59
CA ILE A 215 27.51 -6.19 -4.50
C ILE A 215 25.99 -6.39 -4.69
N ILE A 216 25.31 -5.35 -5.16
CA ILE A 216 23.86 -5.40 -5.40
C ILE A 216 23.54 -6.39 -6.52
N LEU A 217 24.27 -6.32 -7.65
CA LEU A 217 24.10 -7.16 -8.83
C LEU A 217 24.31 -8.65 -8.53
N GLN A 218 25.11 -8.99 -7.51
CA GLN A 218 25.32 -10.37 -7.03
C GLN A 218 24.20 -10.90 -6.13
N LYS A 219 23.34 -10.02 -5.60
CA LYS A 219 22.19 -10.45 -4.80
C LYS A 219 21.07 -10.98 -5.72
N ASN A 220 20.26 -11.87 -5.17
CA ASN A 220 19.06 -12.35 -5.85
C ASN A 220 17.84 -11.51 -5.46
N TYR A 221 16.87 -11.45 -6.36
CA TYR A 221 15.50 -11.11 -5.99
C TYR A 221 14.98 -12.11 -4.94
N PHE A 222 13.99 -11.69 -4.16
CA PHE A 222 13.27 -12.61 -3.31
C PHE A 222 12.60 -13.68 -4.19
N LYS A 223 12.84 -14.94 -3.85
CA LYS A 223 12.07 -16.06 -4.41
C LYS A 223 10.67 -15.99 -3.79
N SER A 224 9.66 -15.69 -4.62
CA SER A 224 8.21 -15.83 -4.37
C SER A 224 7.78 -15.70 -2.90
N ASN A 225 7.48 -14.47 -2.46
CA ASN A 225 7.11 -14.23 -1.07
C ASN A 225 5.59 -14.09 -0.92
N ASN A 226 4.87 -15.21 -0.75
CA ASN A 226 3.51 -15.17 -0.17
C ASN A 226 3.52 -14.56 1.25
N SER A 227 4.70 -14.46 1.88
CA SER A 227 4.82 -13.97 3.26
C SER A 227 4.51 -12.48 3.46
N PHE A 228 4.61 -11.60 2.45
CA PHE A 228 4.30 -10.17 2.70
C PHE A 228 2.83 -9.95 3.01
N LEU A 229 1.95 -10.54 2.19
CA LEU A 229 0.51 -10.51 2.38
C LEU A 229 0.10 -11.15 3.70
N GLU A 230 0.58 -12.37 3.97
CA GLU A 230 0.30 -13.10 5.21
C GLU A 230 0.74 -12.30 6.44
N ARG A 231 1.92 -11.67 6.39
CA ARG A 231 2.44 -10.83 7.46
C ARG A 231 1.62 -9.54 7.62
N ILE A 232 1.15 -8.94 6.55
CA ILE A 232 0.29 -7.75 6.65
C ILE A 232 -1.08 -8.09 7.21
N ILE A 233 -1.71 -9.18 6.76
CA ILE A 233 -3.00 -9.65 7.30
C ILE A 233 -2.83 -9.92 8.79
N PHE A 234 -1.78 -10.64 9.18
CA PHE A 234 -1.45 -10.85 10.58
C PHE A 234 -1.24 -9.54 11.35
N TYR A 235 -0.48 -8.59 10.79
CA TYR A 235 -0.25 -7.29 11.43
C TYR A 235 -1.56 -6.56 11.69
N ARG A 236 -2.42 -6.49 10.67
CA ARG A 236 -3.72 -5.85 10.77
C ARG A 236 -4.58 -6.52 11.84
N GLU A 237 -4.74 -7.84 11.78
CA GLU A 237 -5.62 -8.58 12.68
C GLU A 237 -5.14 -8.68 14.12
N ARG A 238 -3.82 -8.74 14.35
CA ARG A 238 -3.25 -9.09 15.67
C ARG A 238 -2.49 -7.96 16.35
N ILE A 239 -2.18 -6.88 15.63
CA ILE A 239 -1.42 -5.75 16.17
C ILE A 239 -2.21 -4.46 16.04
N VAL A 240 -2.93 -4.24 14.94
CA VAL A 240 -3.68 -2.99 14.73
C VAL A 240 -5.13 -3.08 15.21
N ASN A 241 -5.82 -4.19 14.92
CA ASN A 241 -7.26 -4.38 15.17
C ASN A 241 -7.59 -4.91 16.57
N THR A 242 -6.66 -5.59 17.21
CA THR A 242 -6.92 -6.16 18.53
C THR A 242 -6.90 -5.13 19.64
N SER A 243 -7.87 -5.27 20.53
CA SER A 243 -7.92 -4.94 21.97
C SER A 243 -6.68 -5.36 22.81
N PHE A 244 -5.51 -5.48 22.19
CA PHE A 244 -4.28 -6.05 22.71
C PHE A 244 -3.22 -4.95 22.83
N SER A 245 -3.14 -4.32 24.00
CA SER A 245 -2.05 -3.41 24.34
C SER A 245 -0.91 -4.18 24.99
N PHE A 246 0.32 -3.98 24.50
CA PHE A 246 1.52 -4.46 25.17
C PHE A 246 1.82 -3.71 26.47
N ASP A 247 1.18 -2.56 26.68
CA ASP A 247 1.48 -1.63 27.78
C ASP A 247 0.95 -2.13 29.13
N ASN A 248 0.03 -3.11 29.12
CA ASN A 248 -0.60 -3.67 30.31
C ASN A 248 -0.12 -5.09 30.66
N LEU A 249 0.86 -5.64 29.93
CA LEU A 249 1.38 -6.99 30.17
C LEU A 249 2.58 -6.93 31.12
N SER A 250 2.65 -7.87 32.06
CA SER A 250 3.88 -8.09 32.83
C SER A 250 5.01 -8.60 31.91
N GLU A 251 6.27 -8.46 32.35
CA GLU A 251 7.43 -8.81 31.53
C GLU A 251 7.45 -10.30 31.09
N SER A 252 6.91 -11.20 31.92
CA SER A 252 6.79 -12.63 31.61
C SER A 252 5.68 -12.90 30.59
N GLU A 253 4.54 -12.25 30.71
CA GLU A 253 3.42 -12.34 29.76
C GLU A 253 3.81 -11.78 28.38
N LEU A 254 4.51 -10.65 28.37
CA LEU A 254 5.05 -10.03 27.16
C LEU A 254 6.00 -10.98 26.41
N LYS A 255 6.95 -11.60 27.14
CA LYS A 255 7.91 -12.56 26.58
C LYS A 255 7.24 -13.81 26.02
N ASN A 256 6.30 -14.40 26.75
CA ASN A 256 5.56 -15.58 26.30
C ASN A 256 4.70 -15.27 25.07
N LYS A 257 4.01 -14.12 25.07
CA LYS A 257 3.21 -13.71 23.92
C LYS A 257 4.04 -13.48 22.68
N ILE A 258 5.19 -12.82 22.81
CA ILE A 258 6.08 -12.60 21.67
C ILE A 258 6.64 -13.91 21.14
N LYS A 259 6.91 -14.89 22.01
CA LYS A 259 7.28 -16.24 21.57
C LYS A 259 6.17 -16.89 20.73
N GLU A 260 4.93 -16.88 21.20
CA GLU A 260 3.78 -17.40 20.43
C GLU A 260 3.62 -16.72 19.06
N LEU A 261 3.71 -15.37 19.02
CA LEU A 261 3.59 -14.61 17.78
C LEU A 261 4.75 -14.89 16.82
N ARG A 262 5.96 -15.13 17.34
CA ARG A 262 7.13 -15.49 16.53
C ARG A 262 7.02 -16.88 15.93
N GLU A 263 6.48 -17.83 16.68
CA GLU A 263 6.18 -19.18 16.21
C GLU A 263 5.10 -19.16 15.11
N GLN A 264 4.02 -18.38 15.30
CA GLN A 264 2.95 -18.22 14.29
C GLN A 264 3.44 -17.58 12.98
N LEU A 265 4.40 -16.65 13.07
CA LEU A 265 5.00 -15.96 11.93
C LEU A 265 6.23 -16.71 11.35
N ASN A 266 6.50 -17.92 11.84
CA ASN A 266 7.54 -18.83 11.37
C ASN A 266 8.94 -18.18 11.34
N PHE A 267 9.27 -17.35 12.34
CA PHE A 267 10.55 -16.62 12.40
C PHE A 267 11.78 -17.52 12.57
N ASP A 268 11.59 -18.76 13.03
CA ASP A 268 12.66 -19.65 13.48
C ASP A 268 12.89 -20.87 12.55
N ASN A 269 12.19 -20.97 11.41
CA ASN A 269 12.38 -22.03 10.40
C ASN A 269 13.01 -21.50 9.10
N GLU A 270 13.89 -22.30 8.47
CA GLU A 270 14.42 -22.01 7.13
C GLU A 270 13.28 -22.07 6.09
N TYR A 271 13.16 -21.01 5.29
CA TYR A 271 12.14 -20.85 4.26
C TYR A 271 12.14 -22.02 3.27
N VAL A 272 10.98 -22.67 3.09
CA VAL A 272 10.78 -23.72 2.07
C VAL A 272 10.20 -23.11 0.78
N GLU A 273 10.71 -23.60 -0.35
CA GLU A 273 10.51 -23.09 -1.71
C GLU A 273 9.11 -23.34 -2.27
N GLU A 274 8.48 -22.30 -2.86
CA GLU A 274 7.45 -22.50 -3.89
C GLU A 274 7.66 -21.58 -5.10
N LYS A 275 7.38 -22.15 -6.29
CA LYS A 275 7.64 -21.55 -7.60
C LYS A 275 6.66 -20.42 -7.91
N GLY A 276 7.21 -19.33 -8.41
CA GLY A 276 6.53 -18.07 -8.71
C GLY A 276 5.33 -18.17 -9.64
N SER A 277 4.39 -17.26 -9.42
CA SER A 277 3.19 -17.08 -10.23
C SER A 277 3.14 -15.67 -10.80
N ARG A 278 2.67 -15.55 -12.04
CA ARG A 278 2.51 -14.28 -12.80
C ARG A 278 1.46 -13.37 -12.15
N ARG A 279 1.76 -12.06 -12.11
CA ARG A 279 1.00 -10.89 -11.62
C ARG A 279 -0.52 -11.04 -11.45
N ASN A 280 -1.29 -11.42 -12.49
CA ASN A 280 -2.76 -11.54 -12.39
C ASN A 280 -3.27 -12.64 -11.46
N LYS A 281 -2.46 -13.67 -11.20
CA LYS A 281 -2.87 -14.73 -10.28
C LYS A 281 -2.76 -14.31 -8.83
N GLN A 282 -1.86 -13.39 -8.45
CA GLN A 282 -1.65 -13.08 -7.04
C GLN A 282 -2.78 -12.24 -6.48
N ILE A 283 -3.28 -11.22 -7.19
CA ILE A 283 -4.46 -10.44 -6.78
C ILE A 283 -5.71 -11.32 -6.76
N VAL A 284 -5.92 -12.17 -7.77
CA VAL A 284 -7.04 -13.13 -7.80
C VAL A 284 -6.97 -14.14 -6.66
N LEU A 285 -5.79 -14.72 -6.37
CA LEU A 285 -5.59 -15.62 -5.24
C LEU A 285 -5.77 -14.90 -3.90
N THR A 286 -5.33 -13.64 -3.81
CA THR A 286 -5.49 -12.77 -2.62
C THR A 286 -6.96 -12.46 -2.37
N ALA A 287 -7.68 -12.02 -3.41
CA ALA A 287 -9.11 -11.76 -3.35
C ALA A 287 -9.90 -13.04 -3.03
N ASP A 288 -9.52 -14.19 -3.61
CA ASP A 288 -10.17 -15.47 -3.28
C ASP A 288 -9.94 -15.89 -1.82
N ALA A 289 -8.79 -15.55 -1.22
CA ALA A 289 -8.46 -15.87 0.16
C ALA A 289 -9.12 -14.93 1.19
N ILE A 290 -9.19 -13.62 0.89
CA ILE A 290 -9.67 -12.60 1.83
C ILE A 290 -11.18 -12.39 1.73
N LEU A 291 -11.74 -12.42 0.52
CA LEU A 291 -13.15 -12.12 0.34
C LEU A 291 -14.01 -13.29 0.83
N PRO A 292 -15.10 -13.04 1.59
CA PRO A 292 -15.99 -14.09 2.05
C PRO A 292 -16.54 -14.92 0.89
N ASP A 293 -16.68 -16.24 1.08
CA ASP A 293 -17.30 -17.13 0.10
C ASP A 293 -18.82 -16.93 0.05
N GLU A 294 -19.25 -15.78 -0.47
CA GLU A 294 -20.65 -15.39 -0.69
C GLU A 294 -20.80 -14.46 -1.90
N CYS A 295 -22.04 -14.38 -2.41
CA CYS A 295 -22.37 -13.43 -3.48
C CYS A 295 -22.78 -12.10 -2.84
N VAL A 296 -21.91 -11.08 -2.97
CA VAL A 296 -22.17 -9.76 -2.38
C VAL A 296 -23.45 -9.11 -2.94
N ALA A 297 -23.85 -9.44 -4.17
CA ALA A 297 -25.04 -8.84 -4.79
C ALA A 297 -26.39 -9.46 -4.36
N CYS A 298 -26.40 -10.70 -3.85
CA CYS A 298 -27.67 -11.41 -3.63
C CYS A 298 -27.73 -12.23 -2.33
N LYS A 299 -26.74 -12.06 -1.43
CA LYS A 299 -26.67 -12.78 -0.16
C LYS A 299 -27.89 -12.56 0.75
N ASP A 300 -28.53 -11.40 0.64
CA ASP A 300 -29.70 -11.05 1.47
C ASP A 300 -31.01 -11.66 0.95
N TYR A 301 -31.00 -12.22 -0.28
CA TYR A 301 -32.18 -12.75 -0.95
C TYR A 301 -32.16 -14.27 -1.11
N TYR A 302 -30.97 -14.87 -1.21
CA TYR A 302 -30.83 -16.28 -1.53
C TYR A 302 -29.75 -16.94 -0.69
N SER A 303 -30.00 -18.19 -0.27
CA SER A 303 -28.99 -19.02 0.35
C SER A 303 -27.88 -19.36 -0.67
N LYS A 304 -26.65 -19.57 -0.18
CA LYS A 304 -25.48 -19.88 -1.02
C LYS A 304 -25.70 -21.09 -1.92
N SER A 305 -26.34 -22.14 -1.39
CA SER A 305 -26.65 -23.39 -2.10
C SER A 305 -27.60 -23.21 -3.28
N ASP A 306 -28.40 -22.16 -3.29
CA ASP A 306 -29.47 -21.98 -4.28
C ASP A 306 -28.97 -21.22 -5.53
N ARG A 307 -27.80 -20.60 -5.41
CA ARG A 307 -27.21 -19.72 -6.42
C ARG A 307 -25.90 -20.24 -6.99
N THR A 308 -25.33 -21.26 -6.36
CA THR A 308 -24.08 -21.88 -6.81
C THR A 308 -23.93 -23.30 -6.27
N PHE A 309 -22.84 -23.98 -6.64
CA PHE A 309 -22.51 -25.36 -6.27
C PHE A 309 -21.21 -25.43 -5.46
N LYS A 310 -20.98 -26.54 -4.74
CA LYS A 310 -19.70 -26.81 -4.07
C LYS A 310 -18.61 -27.16 -5.08
N LYS A 311 -17.40 -26.63 -4.87
CA LYS A 311 -16.21 -26.99 -5.67
C LYS A 311 -15.92 -28.48 -5.49
N ARG A 312 -15.45 -29.15 -6.55
CA ARG A 312 -15.10 -30.59 -6.49
C ARG A 312 -14.06 -30.84 -5.39
N ASN A 313 -14.32 -31.82 -4.54
CA ASN A 313 -13.46 -32.18 -3.39
C ASN A 313 -13.24 -31.04 -2.37
N SER A 314 -14.21 -30.13 -2.22
CA SER A 314 -14.15 -29.04 -1.24
C SER A 314 -15.53 -28.74 -0.68
N ASP A 315 -15.60 -28.32 0.58
CA ASP A 315 -16.82 -27.78 1.17
C ASP A 315 -17.11 -26.33 0.78
N LYS A 316 -16.18 -25.68 0.06
CA LYS A 316 -16.34 -24.31 -0.41
C LYS A 316 -17.29 -24.22 -1.61
N HIS A 317 -18.14 -23.21 -1.59
CA HIS A 317 -19.04 -22.89 -2.70
C HIS A 317 -18.28 -22.13 -3.81
N TYR A 318 -18.72 -22.29 -5.06
CA TYR A 318 -18.10 -21.65 -6.22
C TYR A 318 -18.60 -20.21 -6.38
N PHE A 319 -17.70 -19.25 -6.45
CA PHE A 319 -18.00 -17.85 -6.77
C PHE A 319 -16.99 -17.33 -7.78
N GLU A 320 -17.39 -16.33 -8.55
CA GLU A 320 -16.60 -15.68 -9.58
C GLU A 320 -16.17 -14.30 -9.07
N LEU A 321 -14.89 -13.96 -9.26
CA LEU A 321 -14.40 -12.62 -8.98
C LEU A 321 -14.87 -11.68 -10.08
N HIS A 322 -15.38 -10.53 -9.66
CA HIS A 322 -15.92 -9.50 -10.53
C HIS A 322 -15.25 -8.16 -10.24
N HIS A 323 -14.81 -7.46 -11.29
CA HIS A 323 -14.40 -6.07 -11.20
C HIS A 323 -15.64 -5.17 -11.19
N VAL A 324 -15.85 -4.43 -10.10
CA VAL A 324 -17.03 -3.56 -9.93
C VAL A 324 -17.04 -2.47 -11.01
N ILE A 325 -15.88 -1.85 -11.29
CA ILE A 325 -15.69 -0.99 -12.44
C ILE A 325 -14.82 -1.75 -13.45
N SER A 326 -15.33 -1.96 -14.66
CA SER A 326 -14.53 -2.55 -15.73
C SER A 326 -13.69 -1.45 -16.38
N PHE A 327 -12.37 -1.58 -16.28
CA PHE A 327 -11.43 -0.75 -17.01
C PHE A 327 -10.90 -1.59 -18.18
N GLY A 328 -10.89 -1.02 -19.39
CA GLY A 328 -10.44 -1.75 -20.59
C GLY A 328 -9.03 -2.34 -20.42
N ALA A 329 -8.68 -3.35 -21.22
CA ALA A 329 -7.48 -4.21 -21.08
C ALA A 329 -6.10 -3.50 -21.00
N LYS A 330 -6.03 -2.17 -21.10
CA LYS A 330 -4.82 -1.36 -21.00
C LYS A 330 -4.69 -0.58 -19.68
N GLN A 331 -5.68 -0.61 -18.80
CA GLN A 331 -5.68 0.17 -17.55
C GLN A 331 -5.58 -0.71 -16.31
N SER A 332 -4.90 -0.21 -15.27
CA SER A 332 -4.58 -0.90 -14.02
C SER A 332 -5.78 -0.94 -13.04
N GLY A 333 -6.90 -1.48 -13.50
CA GLY A 333 -8.13 -1.67 -12.71
C GLY A 333 -8.15 -2.95 -11.86
N ASP A 334 -7.16 -3.82 -12.04
CA ASP A 334 -6.95 -5.06 -11.27
C ASP A 334 -6.40 -4.69 -9.87
N ILE A 335 -7.29 -4.21 -8.98
CA ILE A 335 -6.97 -3.91 -7.59
C ILE A 335 -8.01 -4.53 -6.65
N LEU A 336 -7.61 -4.87 -5.42
CA LEU A 336 -8.46 -5.61 -4.49
C LEU A 336 -9.78 -4.91 -4.15
N GLU A 337 -9.77 -3.58 -4.05
CA GLU A 337 -10.95 -2.76 -3.68
C GLU A 337 -11.96 -2.67 -4.82
N ASN A 338 -11.53 -2.97 -6.05
CA ASN A 338 -12.39 -3.07 -7.21
C ASN A 338 -12.96 -4.49 -7.38
N LEU A 339 -12.62 -5.45 -6.50
CA LEU A 339 -12.97 -6.86 -6.65
C LEU A 339 -14.02 -7.30 -5.62
N VAL A 340 -15.05 -7.99 -6.11
CA VAL A 340 -16.06 -8.66 -5.28
C VAL A 340 -16.30 -10.09 -5.75
N LYS A 341 -16.84 -10.94 -4.87
CA LYS A 341 -17.31 -12.29 -5.23
C LYS A 341 -18.79 -12.27 -5.58
N LEU A 342 -19.13 -12.85 -6.73
CA LEU A 342 -20.50 -13.00 -7.22
C LEU A 342 -20.81 -14.45 -7.55
N CYS A 343 -22.09 -14.85 -7.41
CA CYS A 343 -22.55 -16.13 -7.95
C CYS A 343 -22.57 -16.06 -9.49
N PRO A 344 -22.47 -17.21 -10.19
CA PRO A 344 -22.46 -17.23 -11.66
C PRO A 344 -23.66 -16.51 -12.30
N ALA A 345 -24.83 -16.58 -11.66
CA ALA A 345 -26.03 -15.89 -12.13
C ALA A 345 -25.89 -14.36 -12.09
N CYS A 346 -25.46 -13.79 -10.96
CA CYS A 346 -25.28 -12.35 -10.82
C CYS A 346 -24.11 -11.84 -11.67
N HIS A 347 -22.99 -12.59 -11.70
CA HIS A 347 -21.84 -12.22 -12.51
C HIS A 347 -22.18 -12.15 -13.99
N ARG A 348 -22.92 -13.16 -14.49
CA ARG A 348 -23.36 -13.18 -15.89
C ARG A 348 -24.36 -12.08 -16.21
N ALA A 349 -25.26 -11.75 -15.28
CA ALA A 349 -26.20 -10.66 -15.45
C ALA A 349 -25.51 -9.28 -15.60
N LEU A 350 -24.34 -9.07 -14.99
CA LEU A 350 -23.56 -7.83 -15.11
C LEU A 350 -22.73 -7.73 -16.40
N THR A 351 -22.75 -8.73 -17.27
CA THR A 351 -22.16 -8.57 -18.61
C THR A 351 -22.89 -7.42 -19.34
N PRO A 352 -22.19 -6.51 -20.01
CA PRO A 352 -22.82 -5.34 -20.65
C PRO A 352 -23.94 -5.76 -21.62
N ASN A 353 -25.10 -5.13 -21.48
CA ASN A 353 -26.33 -5.40 -22.24
C ASN A 353 -26.84 -6.85 -22.17
N ARG A 354 -26.51 -7.61 -21.12
CA ARG A 354 -26.97 -9.01 -20.97
C ARG A 354 -28.36 -9.13 -20.34
N ALA A 355 -28.72 -8.23 -19.44
CA ALA A 355 -29.99 -8.20 -18.74
C ALA A 355 -30.61 -6.80 -18.78
N GLU A 356 -31.86 -6.68 -18.34
CA GLU A 356 -32.57 -5.39 -18.22
C GLU A 356 -31.75 -4.40 -17.37
N GLU A 357 -31.68 -3.14 -17.82
CA GLU A 357 -30.88 -2.09 -17.15
C GLU A 357 -31.26 -1.94 -15.67
N SER A 358 -32.56 -1.95 -15.37
CA SER A 358 -33.07 -1.87 -14.00
C SER A 358 -32.56 -3.00 -13.12
N TYR A 359 -32.49 -4.22 -13.66
CA TYR A 359 -31.96 -5.39 -12.95
C TYR A 359 -30.44 -5.30 -12.76
N GLN A 360 -29.69 -4.86 -13.78
CA GLN A 360 -28.25 -4.66 -13.64
C GLN A 360 -27.93 -3.59 -12.59
N LYS A 361 -28.67 -2.47 -12.60
CA LYS A 361 -28.55 -1.41 -11.59
C LYS A 361 -28.92 -1.87 -10.19
N GLU A 362 -29.92 -2.74 -10.05
CA GLU A 362 -30.26 -3.37 -8.76
C GLU A 362 -29.12 -4.25 -8.23
N ILE A 363 -28.51 -5.08 -9.08
CA ILE A 363 -27.34 -5.89 -8.71
C ILE A 363 -26.19 -4.98 -8.27
N ILE A 364 -25.90 -3.91 -9.03
CA ILE A 364 -24.85 -2.93 -8.70
C ILE A 364 -25.14 -2.25 -7.35
N LYS A 365 -26.37 -1.81 -7.12
CA LYS A 365 -26.81 -1.22 -5.85
C LYS A 365 -26.50 -2.15 -4.69
N ASN A 366 -26.86 -3.42 -4.81
CA ASN A 366 -26.61 -4.40 -3.76
C ASN A 366 -25.11 -4.63 -3.53
N ILE A 367 -24.29 -4.61 -4.59
CA ILE A 367 -22.83 -4.69 -4.45
C ILE A 367 -22.31 -3.54 -3.58
N LEU A 368 -22.72 -2.30 -3.89
CA LEU A 368 -22.26 -1.11 -3.17
C LEU A 368 -22.78 -1.03 -1.73
N LEU A 369 -23.98 -1.55 -1.46
CA LEU A 369 -24.50 -1.60 -0.09
C LEU A 369 -23.83 -2.70 0.76
N ASN A 370 -23.41 -3.79 0.13
CA ASN A 370 -22.89 -4.97 0.83
C ASN A 370 -21.36 -5.07 0.89
N SER A 371 -20.65 -4.16 0.22
CA SER A 371 -19.19 -4.01 0.33
C SER A 371 -18.84 -2.53 0.46
N ASN A 372 -18.46 -2.14 1.68
CA ASN A 372 -17.99 -0.78 1.97
C ASN A 372 -16.73 -0.47 1.14
N GLU A 373 -15.85 -1.45 0.95
CA GLU A 373 -14.62 -1.30 0.17
C GLU A 373 -14.91 -0.95 -1.28
N ALA A 374 -15.82 -1.68 -1.92
CA ALA A 374 -16.25 -1.38 -3.30
C ALA A 374 -16.99 -0.04 -3.39
N ASN A 375 -17.81 0.29 -2.39
CA ASN A 375 -18.55 1.55 -2.33
C ASN A 375 -17.62 2.76 -2.21
N ASP A 376 -16.62 2.66 -1.34
CA ASP A 376 -15.59 3.68 -1.15
C ASP A 376 -14.72 3.78 -2.39
N TYR A 377 -14.37 2.64 -3.00
CA TYR A 377 -13.59 2.61 -4.23
C TYR A 377 -14.31 3.34 -5.36
N VAL A 378 -15.59 3.02 -5.61
CA VAL A 378 -16.41 3.71 -6.63
C VAL A 378 -16.60 5.18 -6.28
N GLY A 379 -16.72 5.51 -4.99
CA GLY A 379 -16.78 6.90 -4.51
C GLY A 379 -15.59 7.74 -4.94
N ASN A 380 -14.42 7.13 -5.14
CA ASN A 380 -13.23 7.86 -5.63
C ASN A 380 -13.38 8.37 -7.08
N PHE A 381 -14.41 7.96 -7.83
CA PHE A 381 -14.54 8.31 -9.26
C PHE A 381 -15.67 9.28 -9.57
N ILE A 382 -16.44 9.68 -8.57
CA ILE A 382 -17.62 10.53 -8.76
C ILE A 382 -17.53 11.80 -7.91
N LYS A 383 -18.19 12.86 -8.37
CA LYS A 383 -18.15 14.18 -7.71
C LYS A 383 -18.85 14.19 -6.34
N GLU A 384 -19.92 13.40 -6.20
CA GLU A 384 -20.71 13.29 -4.98
C GLU A 384 -20.57 11.86 -4.43
N PRO A 385 -19.48 11.55 -3.71
CA PRO A 385 -19.18 10.20 -3.23
C PRO A 385 -20.22 9.64 -2.24
N ASP A 386 -21.13 10.45 -1.72
CA ASP A 386 -22.22 9.98 -0.86
C ASP A 386 -23.51 9.69 -1.64
N ASN A 387 -23.57 10.06 -2.92
CA ASN A 387 -24.73 9.86 -3.77
C ASN A 387 -24.71 8.46 -4.39
N LEU A 388 -25.49 7.55 -3.81
CA LEU A 388 -25.56 6.15 -4.24
C LEU A 388 -26.05 6.00 -5.70
N ASP A 389 -27.02 6.79 -6.12
CA ASP A 389 -27.57 6.70 -7.48
C ASP A 389 -26.51 7.09 -8.52
N MET A 390 -25.71 8.12 -8.24
CA MET A 390 -24.57 8.49 -9.10
C MET A 390 -23.51 7.39 -9.17
N LYS A 391 -23.25 6.67 -8.07
CA LYS A 391 -22.34 5.51 -8.09
C LYS A 391 -22.88 4.39 -8.96
N ILE A 392 -24.17 4.09 -8.82
CA ILE A 392 -24.85 3.04 -9.59
C ILE A 392 -24.77 3.36 -11.08
N ASP A 393 -25.11 4.58 -11.48
CA ASP A 393 -25.04 5.02 -12.87
C ASP A 393 -23.61 5.00 -13.41
N TYR A 394 -22.63 5.45 -12.61
CA TYR A 394 -21.22 5.40 -12.99
C TYR A 394 -20.77 3.96 -13.25
N VAL A 395 -21.02 3.03 -12.33
CA VAL A 395 -20.65 1.61 -12.49
C VAL A 395 -21.36 1.00 -13.70
N TYR A 396 -22.68 1.24 -13.85
CA TYR A 396 -23.45 0.74 -14.98
C TYR A 396 -22.88 1.20 -16.32
N SER A 397 -22.51 2.49 -16.43
CA SER A 397 -21.92 3.05 -17.64
C SER A 397 -20.55 2.44 -17.99
N ASN A 398 -19.84 1.92 -16.98
CA ASN A 398 -18.54 1.27 -17.07
C ASN A 398 -18.60 -0.26 -17.00
N LEU A 399 -19.76 -0.89 -17.26
CA LEU A 399 -19.82 -2.33 -17.51
C LEU A 399 -19.19 -2.72 -18.87
N LYS A 400 -18.85 -1.74 -19.72
CA LYS A 400 -18.48 -1.91 -21.13
C LYS A 400 -17.05 -2.39 -21.37
#